data_AF-A0A1U7MQG0-F1
#
_entry.id   AF-A0A1U7MQG0-F1
#
_cell.length_a   1.000
_cell.length_b   1.000
_cell.length_c   1.000
_cell.angle_alpha   90.00
_cell.angle_beta   90.00
_cell.angle_gamma   90.00
#
_symmetry.space_group_name_H-M   'P 1'
#
loop_
_entity.id
_entity.type
_entity.pdbx_description
1 polymer ?
#
loop_
_entity_poly.entity_id
_entity_poly.type
_entity_poly.pdbx_seq_one_letter_code
_entity_poly.pdbx_strand_id
1 'polypeptide(L)'
;MLVPYPLVSALLTMAERELFEPRWSEHILDEVERTLTGKLDLDPDKVKHRLSHMRAGFPESSVHGFEDHVEEMTCDAKDRHVLAAAVAAGADLLVTVNIKDFPNSSYEWYGLEVIHPEVLLSRLFNYDEKGCIEALHADAGRRRNPPMTTEQLLAQLAGLRRPSPTTCTSGYWTASRRSRRSRRS
;
A
#
# COMPACT_ATOMS: atom_id res chain seq x y z
N MET A 1 -1.96 5.14 8.20
CA MET A 1 -1.41 5.56 6.89
C MET A 1 0.08 5.18 6.58
N LEU A 2 0.39 4.47 5.49
CA LEU A 2 1.75 3.95 5.23
C LEU A 2 2.73 5.10 4.90
N VAL A 3 3.60 5.50 5.85
CA VAL A 3 4.47 6.69 5.71
C VAL A 3 5.97 6.42 5.92
N PRO A 4 6.55 5.50 5.16
CA PRO A 4 7.91 5.75 4.67
C PRO A 4 7.93 5.93 3.15
N TYR A 5 8.47 7.06 2.70
CA TYR A 5 8.66 7.39 1.28
C TYR A 5 9.36 6.26 0.47
N PRO A 6 10.39 5.56 1.00
CA PRO A 6 11.04 4.47 0.26
C PRO A 6 10.11 3.29 -0.03
N LEU A 7 9.33 2.87 0.96
CA LEU A 7 8.47 1.70 0.87
C LEU A 7 7.33 1.91 -0.13
N VAL A 8 6.63 3.05 -0.05
CA VAL A 8 5.52 3.33 -0.96
C VAL A 8 6.03 3.47 -2.40
N SER A 9 7.17 4.12 -2.61
CA SER A 9 7.77 4.23 -3.96
C SER A 9 8.14 2.87 -4.54
N ALA A 10 8.76 1.99 -3.74
CA ALA A 10 9.09 0.63 -4.16
C ALA A 10 7.83 -0.18 -4.51
N LEU A 11 6.79 -0.13 -3.66
CA LEU A 11 5.53 -0.84 -3.90
C LEU A 11 4.80 -0.33 -5.16
N LEU A 12 4.75 0.98 -5.39
CA LEU A 12 4.17 1.52 -6.62
C LEU A 12 4.98 1.10 -7.85
N THR A 13 6.31 1.05 -7.75
CA THR A 13 7.17 0.55 -8.84
C THR A 13 6.94 -0.93 -9.12
N MET A 14 6.65 -1.73 -8.08
CA MET A 14 6.26 -3.13 -8.22
C MET A 14 4.88 -3.27 -8.88
N ALA A 15 3.94 -2.39 -8.54
CA ALA A 15 2.62 -2.33 -9.17
C ALA A 15 2.69 -1.90 -10.65
N GLU A 16 3.55 -0.94 -11.00
CA GLU A 16 3.84 -0.55 -12.41
C GLU A 16 4.30 -1.75 -13.26
N ARG A 17 4.88 -2.77 -12.61
CA ARG A 17 5.37 -4.01 -13.22
C ARG A 17 4.38 -5.18 -13.09
N GLU A 18 3.13 -4.88 -12.76
CA GLU A 18 2.02 -5.85 -12.66
C GLU A 18 2.24 -6.95 -11.61
N LEU A 19 3.10 -6.71 -10.60
CA LEU A 19 3.29 -7.67 -9.51
C LEU A 19 2.07 -7.77 -8.58
N PHE A 20 1.28 -6.69 -8.52
CA PHE A 20 -0.04 -6.65 -7.89
C PHE A 20 -0.83 -5.44 -8.41
N GLU A 21 -2.14 -5.47 -8.23
CA GLU A 21 -3.04 -4.37 -8.59
C GLU A 21 -3.38 -3.56 -7.33
N PRO A 22 -2.91 -2.31 -7.19
CA PRO A 22 -3.21 -1.51 -6.01
C PRO A 22 -4.64 -0.96 -6.08
N ARG A 23 -5.28 -0.81 -4.92
CA ARG A 23 -6.63 -0.24 -4.81
C ARG A 23 -6.72 0.75 -3.64
N TRP A 24 -7.40 1.86 -3.85
CA TRP A 24 -7.57 2.94 -2.86
C TRP A 24 -8.80 3.81 -3.11
N SER A 25 -9.36 4.40 -2.07
CA SER A 25 -10.37 5.45 -2.19
C SER A 25 -9.74 6.83 -2.15
N GLU A 26 -10.45 7.85 -2.63
CA GLU A 26 -10.00 9.25 -2.51
C GLU A 26 -9.85 9.66 -1.04
N HIS A 27 -10.71 9.14 -0.15
CA HIS A 27 -10.58 9.38 1.29
C HIS A 27 -9.22 8.90 1.85
N ILE A 28 -8.72 7.75 1.38
CA ILE A 28 -7.38 7.27 1.76
C ILE A 28 -6.30 8.22 1.26
N LEU A 29 -6.42 8.74 0.02
CA LEU A 29 -5.45 9.69 -0.52
C LEU A 29 -5.48 11.04 0.21
N ASP A 30 -6.65 11.51 0.64
CA ASP A 30 -6.80 12.74 1.43
C ASP A 30 -6.18 12.60 2.82
N GLU A 31 -6.33 11.44 3.46
CA GLU A 31 -5.63 11.13 4.71
C GLU A 31 -4.11 11.12 4.51
N VAL A 32 -3.67 10.59 3.35
CA VAL A 32 -2.28 10.63 2.90
C VAL A 32 -1.77 12.05 2.79
N GLU A 33 -2.51 12.93 2.11
CA GLU A 33 -2.16 14.34 1.98
C GLU A 33 -2.04 15.02 3.34
N ARG A 34 -3.05 14.87 4.21
CA ARG A 34 -3.12 15.50 5.53
C ARG A 34 -1.96 15.10 6.44
N THR A 35 -1.56 13.84 6.42
CA THR A 35 -0.46 13.36 7.27
C THR A 35 0.89 13.76 6.73
N LEU A 36 1.10 13.72 5.40
CA LEU A 36 2.36 14.14 4.80
C LEU A 36 2.61 15.63 5.02
N THR A 37 1.59 16.46 4.83
CA THR A 37 1.69 17.91 5.01
C THR A 37 1.65 18.34 6.49
N GLY A 38 0.81 17.71 7.30
CA GLY A 38 0.63 18.09 8.70
C GLY A 38 1.63 17.45 9.67
N LYS A 39 1.74 16.11 9.66
CA LYS A 39 2.57 15.40 10.66
C LYS A 39 4.04 15.33 10.26
N LEU A 40 4.33 15.23 8.96
CA LEU A 40 5.70 15.13 8.45
C LEU A 40 6.24 16.45 7.89
N ASP A 41 5.44 17.52 7.93
CA ASP A 41 5.82 18.86 7.49
C ASP A 41 6.44 18.87 6.08
N LEU A 42 5.91 18.03 5.19
CA LEU A 42 6.34 17.99 3.81
C LEU A 42 5.66 19.09 3.01
N ASP A 43 6.45 19.65 2.09
CA ASP A 43 6.01 20.63 1.09
C ASP A 43 4.69 20.19 0.41
N PRO A 44 3.58 20.94 0.61
CA PRO A 44 2.27 20.59 0.07
C PRO A 44 2.25 20.44 -1.46
N ASP A 45 3.03 21.22 -2.18
CA ASP A 45 3.06 21.15 -3.65
C ASP A 45 3.71 19.84 -4.11
N LYS A 46 4.76 19.38 -3.40
CA LYS A 46 5.36 18.07 -3.66
C LYS A 46 4.41 16.93 -3.33
N VAL A 47 3.65 17.05 -2.25
CA VAL A 47 2.65 16.04 -1.87
C VAL A 47 1.54 15.95 -2.92
N LYS A 48 0.98 17.08 -3.33
CA LYS A 48 -0.05 17.13 -4.39
C LYS A 48 0.45 16.58 -5.71
N HIS A 49 1.65 16.99 -6.13
CA HIS A 49 2.27 16.47 -7.34
C HIS A 49 2.46 14.95 -7.28
N ARG A 50 2.85 14.41 -6.13
CA ARG A 50 2.96 12.96 -5.94
C ARG A 50 1.60 12.26 -6.05
N LEU A 51 0.57 12.78 -5.39
CA LEU A 51 -0.77 12.17 -5.42
C LEU A 51 -1.37 12.23 -6.83
N SER A 52 -1.13 13.31 -7.60
CA SER A 52 -1.57 13.38 -9.00
C SER A 52 -0.84 12.35 -9.87
N HIS A 53 0.46 12.12 -9.64
CA HIS A 53 1.20 11.05 -10.31
C HIS A 53 0.67 9.65 -9.97
N MET A 54 0.29 9.40 -8.72
CA MET A 54 -0.33 8.14 -8.33
C MET A 54 -1.66 7.91 -9.04
N ARG A 55 -2.54 8.94 -9.08
CA ARG A 55 -3.81 8.86 -9.81
C ARG A 55 -3.60 8.63 -11.31
N ALA A 56 -2.65 9.34 -11.92
CA ALA A 56 -2.38 9.21 -13.35
C ALA A 56 -1.71 7.87 -13.73
N GLY A 57 -0.87 7.32 -12.86
CA GLY A 57 -0.21 6.03 -13.08
C GLY A 57 -1.15 4.83 -12.91
N PHE A 58 -2.22 4.98 -12.14
CA PHE A 58 -3.14 3.90 -11.80
C PHE A 58 -4.61 4.37 -11.82
N PRO A 59 -5.16 4.70 -13.00
CA PRO A 59 -6.53 5.21 -13.10
C PRO A 59 -7.59 4.21 -12.59
N GLU A 60 -7.33 2.91 -12.75
CA GLU A 60 -8.22 1.84 -12.30
C GLU A 60 -8.09 1.51 -10.80
N SER A 61 -7.22 2.20 -10.05
CA SER A 61 -7.04 1.93 -8.62
C SER A 61 -8.08 2.60 -7.73
N SER A 62 -8.82 3.58 -8.24
CA SER A 62 -9.82 4.31 -7.46
C SER A 62 -11.05 3.45 -7.17
N VAL A 63 -11.42 3.38 -5.89
CA VAL A 63 -12.58 2.65 -5.37
C VAL A 63 -13.67 3.65 -5.00
N HIS A 64 -14.90 3.36 -5.44
CA HIS A 64 -16.08 4.20 -5.24
C HIS A 64 -17.26 3.34 -4.76
N GLY A 65 -18.27 3.97 -4.14
CA GLY A 65 -19.52 3.30 -3.77
C GLY A 65 -19.39 2.38 -2.55
N PHE A 66 -18.44 2.66 -1.67
CA PHE A 66 -18.22 1.92 -0.42
C PHE A 66 -18.80 2.65 0.80
N GLU A 67 -19.24 3.90 0.61
CA GLU A 67 -19.67 4.82 1.65
C GLU A 67 -20.83 4.27 2.49
N ASP A 68 -21.79 3.60 1.85
CA ASP A 68 -22.95 3.01 2.52
C ASP A 68 -22.59 1.82 3.41
N HIS A 69 -21.42 1.18 3.17
CA HIS A 69 -20.94 0.04 3.93
C HIS A 69 -19.99 0.42 5.09
N VAL A 70 -19.66 1.71 5.25
CA VAL A 70 -18.69 2.16 6.27
C VAL A 70 -19.17 1.83 7.68
N GLU A 71 -20.44 2.10 8.00
CA GLU A 71 -20.98 1.85 9.35
C GLU A 71 -21.14 0.37 9.70
N GLU A 72 -21.14 -0.51 8.70
CA GLU A 72 -21.21 -1.97 8.87
C GLU A 72 -19.86 -2.56 9.29
N MET A 73 -18.76 -1.82 9.10
CA MET A 73 -17.42 -2.31 9.40
C MET A 73 -17.15 -2.33 10.92
N THR A 74 -16.74 -3.50 11.40
CA THR A 74 -16.53 -3.79 12.83
C THR A 74 -15.07 -3.62 13.29
N CYS A 75 -14.23 -2.99 12.48
CA CYS A 75 -12.87 -2.59 12.86
C CYS A 75 -12.86 -1.28 13.66
N ASP A 76 -11.67 -0.74 13.93
CA ASP A 76 -11.54 0.59 14.55
C ASP A 76 -12.37 1.63 13.77
N ALA A 77 -13.13 2.45 14.52
CA ALA A 77 -14.04 3.45 13.96
C ALA A 77 -13.36 4.42 13.00
N LYS A 78 -12.10 4.80 13.26
CA LYS A 78 -11.34 5.70 12.37
C LYS A 78 -10.85 5.03 11.09
N ASP A 79 -10.95 3.70 10.99
CA ASP A 79 -10.40 2.91 9.87
C ASP A 79 -11.49 2.14 9.10
N ARG A 80 -12.77 2.35 9.44
CA ARG A 80 -13.92 1.71 8.78
C ARG A 80 -13.97 1.99 7.29
N HIS A 81 -13.68 3.22 6.86
CA HIS A 81 -13.67 3.59 5.44
C HIS A 81 -12.60 2.82 4.65
N VAL A 82 -11.48 2.49 5.31
CA VAL A 82 -10.41 1.70 4.70
C VAL A 82 -10.88 0.28 4.46
N LEU A 83 -11.49 -0.35 5.48
CA LEU A 83 -11.99 -1.72 5.36
C LEU A 83 -13.15 -1.81 4.36
N ALA A 84 -14.08 -0.86 4.39
CA ALA A 84 -15.18 -0.79 3.43
C ALA A 84 -14.67 -0.66 1.99
N ALA A 85 -13.69 0.22 1.75
CA ALA A 85 -13.06 0.34 0.43
C ALA A 85 -12.34 -0.96 0.01
N ALA A 86 -11.68 -1.66 0.94
CA ALA A 86 -11.05 -2.94 0.67
C ALA A 86 -12.04 -4.01 0.18
N VAL A 87 -13.16 -4.13 0.90
CA VAL A 87 -14.22 -5.08 0.61
C VAL A 87 -14.90 -4.74 -0.71
N ALA A 88 -15.27 -3.47 -0.91
CA ALA A 88 -15.88 -3.00 -2.16
C ALA A 88 -14.96 -3.17 -3.38
N ALA A 89 -13.65 -3.06 -3.18
CA ALA A 89 -12.66 -3.28 -4.23
C ALA A 89 -12.51 -4.76 -4.64
N GLY A 90 -13.05 -5.70 -3.85
CA GLY A 90 -12.81 -7.13 -4.00
C GLY A 90 -11.34 -7.49 -3.77
N ALA A 91 -10.66 -6.80 -2.84
CA ALA A 91 -9.26 -7.04 -2.58
C ALA A 91 -9.03 -8.36 -1.82
N ASP A 92 -7.92 -9.03 -2.12
CA ASP A 92 -7.49 -10.21 -1.36
C ASP A 92 -6.71 -9.82 -0.09
N LEU A 93 -5.98 -8.71 -0.16
CA LEU A 93 -5.08 -8.25 0.90
C LEU A 93 -5.43 -6.83 1.30
N LEU A 94 -5.39 -6.52 2.60
CA LEU A 94 -5.31 -5.17 3.16
C LEU A 94 -3.96 -5.01 3.87
N VAL A 95 -3.07 -4.25 3.27
CA VAL A 95 -1.70 -4.01 3.69
C VAL A 95 -1.68 -2.88 4.72
N THR A 96 -1.37 -3.15 5.99
CA THR A 96 -1.17 -2.11 7.00
C THR A 96 -0.06 -2.33 8.00
N VAL A 97 0.57 -1.24 8.44
CA VAL A 97 1.48 -1.28 9.60
C VAL A 97 0.74 -1.32 10.95
N ASN A 98 -0.55 -0.95 10.99
CA ASN A 98 -1.41 -1.07 12.19
C ASN A 98 -2.41 -2.22 12.06
N ILE A 99 -1.91 -3.45 12.06
CA ILE A 99 -2.76 -4.64 11.93
C ILE A 99 -3.78 -4.73 13.08
N LYS A 100 -3.41 -4.27 14.28
CA LYS A 100 -4.27 -4.29 15.48
C LYS A 100 -5.59 -3.51 15.33
N ASP A 101 -5.66 -2.57 14.40
CA ASP A 101 -6.85 -1.74 14.17
C ASP A 101 -7.91 -2.54 13.36
N PHE A 102 -7.53 -3.71 12.82
CA PHE A 102 -8.44 -4.67 12.16
C PHE A 102 -8.38 -6.04 12.83
N PRO A 103 -9.27 -6.34 13.78
CA PRO A 103 -9.39 -7.69 14.31
C PRO A 103 -9.85 -8.65 13.20
N ASN A 104 -9.39 -9.90 13.24
CA ASN A 104 -9.68 -10.90 12.20
C ASN A 104 -11.20 -11.09 11.95
N SER A 105 -12.00 -11.03 13.01
CA SER A 105 -13.47 -11.08 12.94
C SER A 105 -14.10 -9.96 12.10
N SER A 106 -13.39 -8.86 11.84
CA SER A 106 -13.91 -7.75 11.03
C SER A 106 -13.81 -7.99 9.52
N TYR A 107 -12.93 -8.89 9.08
CA TYR A 107 -12.61 -9.03 7.65
C TYR A 107 -12.63 -10.46 7.09
N GLU A 108 -12.51 -11.48 7.95
CA GLU A 108 -12.36 -12.88 7.52
C GLU A 108 -13.49 -13.35 6.60
N TRP A 109 -14.72 -12.96 6.89
CA TRP A 109 -15.92 -13.34 6.13
C TRP A 109 -15.95 -12.78 4.70
N TYR A 110 -15.15 -11.76 4.41
CA TYR A 110 -15.05 -11.16 3.07
C TYR A 110 -13.94 -11.80 2.23
N GLY A 111 -13.20 -12.79 2.75
CA GLY A 111 -12.05 -13.38 2.06
C GLY A 111 -10.82 -12.46 1.98
N LEU A 112 -10.81 -11.39 2.79
CA LEU A 112 -9.71 -10.44 2.88
C LEU A 112 -8.67 -10.93 3.91
N GLU A 113 -7.40 -10.62 3.70
CA GLU A 113 -6.34 -10.81 4.69
C GLU A 113 -5.64 -9.49 5.02
N VAL A 114 -5.56 -9.14 6.31
CA VAL A 114 -4.82 -7.94 6.73
C VAL A 114 -3.35 -8.30 7.01
N ILE A 115 -2.42 -7.71 6.27
CA ILE A 115 -0.98 -8.05 6.36
C ILE A 115 -0.08 -6.82 6.55
N HIS A 116 1.11 -7.04 7.12
CA HIS A 116 2.14 -6.00 7.16
C HIS A 116 2.73 -5.75 5.75
N PRO A 117 3.15 -4.53 5.40
CA PRO A 117 3.84 -4.25 4.14
C PRO A 117 5.09 -5.10 3.91
N GLU A 118 5.84 -5.41 4.96
CA GLU A 118 7.01 -6.31 4.86
C GLU A 118 6.61 -7.75 4.50
N VAL A 119 5.44 -8.19 4.94
CA VAL A 119 4.89 -9.50 4.55
C VAL A 119 4.50 -9.47 3.08
N LEU A 120 3.91 -8.37 2.59
CA LEU A 120 3.65 -8.19 1.16
C LEU A 120 4.95 -8.27 0.36
N LEU A 121 5.98 -7.50 0.73
CA LEU A 121 7.29 -7.52 0.05
C LEU A 121 7.87 -8.93 -0.02
N SER A 122 7.84 -9.67 1.09
CA SER A 122 8.33 -11.05 1.14
C SER A 122 7.53 -11.98 0.23
N ARG A 123 6.20 -11.81 0.17
CA ARG A 123 5.32 -12.58 -0.72
C ARG A 123 5.56 -12.25 -2.19
N LEU A 124 5.74 -10.98 -2.53
CA LEU A 124 6.06 -10.54 -3.89
C LEU A 124 7.43 -11.08 -4.33
N PHE A 125 8.43 -11.02 -3.45
CA PHE A 125 9.76 -11.55 -3.74
C PHE A 125 9.75 -13.06 -3.96
N ASN A 126 9.03 -13.81 -3.13
CA ASN A 126 8.86 -15.26 -3.32
C ASN A 126 8.04 -15.61 -4.57
N TYR A 127 7.18 -14.70 -5.03
CA TYR A 127 6.36 -14.88 -6.23
C TYR A 127 7.15 -14.59 -7.51
N ASP A 128 7.85 -13.46 -7.54
CA ASP A 128 8.69 -13.02 -8.66
C ASP A 128 9.88 -12.19 -8.15
N GLU A 129 10.93 -12.90 -7.77
CA GLU A 129 12.20 -12.32 -7.32
C GLU A 129 12.78 -11.38 -8.38
N LYS A 130 12.80 -11.81 -9.65
CA LYS A 130 13.37 -11.04 -10.75
C LYS A 130 12.60 -9.73 -10.95
N GLY A 131 11.27 -9.80 -11.01
CA GLY A 131 10.41 -8.63 -11.12
C GLY A 131 10.61 -7.65 -9.96
N CYS A 132 10.74 -8.15 -8.73
CA CYS A 132 11.02 -7.32 -7.55
C CYS A 132 12.38 -6.63 -7.63
N ILE A 133 13.44 -7.35 -8.00
CA ILE A 133 14.79 -6.79 -8.14
C ILE A 133 14.80 -5.69 -9.22
N GLU A 134 14.21 -5.97 -10.37
CA GLU A 134 14.13 -4.99 -11.45
C GLU A 134 13.28 -3.76 -11.08
N ALA A 135 12.22 -3.94 -10.27
CA ALA A 135 11.44 -2.83 -9.71
C ALA A 135 12.30 -1.96 -8.78
N LEU A 136 13.09 -2.57 -7.89
CA LEU A 136 13.96 -1.86 -6.97
C LEU A 136 15.08 -1.09 -7.71
N HIS A 137 15.66 -1.68 -8.75
CA HIS A 137 16.62 -0.97 -9.61
C HIS A 137 15.99 0.24 -10.31
N ALA A 138 14.76 0.09 -10.81
CA ALA A 138 14.03 1.20 -11.44
C ALA A 138 13.72 2.31 -10.43
N ASP A 139 13.26 1.96 -9.22
CA ASP A 139 12.99 2.93 -8.14
C ASP A 139 14.27 3.69 -7.74
N ALA A 140 15.35 2.97 -7.48
CA ALA A 140 16.65 3.55 -7.16
C ALA A 140 17.14 4.50 -8.28
N GLY A 141 17.03 4.08 -9.54
CA GLY A 141 17.46 4.87 -10.70
C GLY A 141 16.69 6.18 -10.92
N ARG A 142 15.45 6.28 -10.42
CA ARG A 142 14.62 7.50 -10.48
C ARG A 142 14.93 8.50 -9.37
N ARG A 143 15.58 8.07 -8.28
CA ARG A 143 15.93 8.96 -7.17
C ARG A 143 17.05 9.90 -7.59
N ARG A 144 16.74 11.20 -7.63
CA ARG A 144 17.69 12.26 -7.98
C ARG A 144 18.15 13.10 -6.79
N ASN A 145 17.42 13.08 -5.67
CA ASN A 145 17.72 13.90 -4.50
C ASN A 145 17.20 13.23 -3.20
N PRO A 146 18.07 12.57 -2.42
CA PRO A 146 19.43 12.16 -2.77
C PRO A 146 19.43 11.00 -3.80
N PRO A 147 20.45 10.91 -4.67
CA PRO A 147 20.69 9.69 -5.43
C PRO A 147 20.87 8.51 -4.47
N MET A 148 20.31 7.36 -4.83
CA MET A 148 20.35 6.17 -3.99
C MET A 148 20.62 4.93 -4.84
N THR A 149 21.54 4.08 -4.41
CA THR A 149 21.75 2.78 -5.05
C THR A 149 20.70 1.76 -4.60
N THR A 150 20.55 0.66 -5.33
CA THR A 150 19.64 -0.43 -4.94
C THR A 150 19.99 -0.98 -3.56
N GLU A 151 21.28 -1.09 -3.21
CA GLU A 151 21.75 -1.57 -1.92
C GLU A 151 21.35 -0.62 -0.78
N GLN A 152 21.46 0.69 -1.01
CA GLN A 152 21.03 1.70 -0.04
C GLN A 152 19.51 1.69 0.17
N LEU A 153 18.74 1.53 -0.93
CA LEU A 153 17.28 1.38 -0.86
C LEU A 153 16.90 0.12 -0.08
N LEU A 154 17.54 -1.01 -0.38
CA LEU A 154 17.34 -2.26 0.34
C LEU A 154 17.68 -2.12 1.83
N ALA A 155 18.77 -1.43 2.18
CA ALA A 155 19.13 -1.16 3.56
C ALA A 155 18.07 -0.32 4.29
N GLN A 156 17.48 0.68 3.62
CA GLN A 156 16.38 1.46 4.18
C GLN A 156 15.11 0.62 4.38
N LEU A 157 14.75 -0.20 3.40
CA LEU A 157 13.60 -1.11 3.50
C LEU A 157 13.83 -2.15 4.61
N ALA A 158 15.05 -2.66 4.75
CA ALA A 158 15.42 -3.58 5.82
C ALA A 158 15.42 -2.89 7.19
N GLY A 159 15.75 -1.60 7.26
CA GLY A 159 15.68 -0.78 8.48
C GLY A 159 14.26 -0.43 8.92
N LEU A 160 13.25 -0.67 8.09
CA LEU A 160 11.84 -0.65 8.52
C LEU A 160 11.49 -1.84 9.41
N ARG A 161 12.31 -2.92 9.41
CA ARG A 161 12.23 -3.94 10.44
C ARG A 161 12.38 -3.25 11.78
N ARG A 162 11.33 -3.35 12.57
CA ARG A 162 11.32 -2.99 13.99
C ARG A 162 12.68 -3.29 14.65
N PRO A 163 13.34 -2.32 15.31
CA PRO A 163 13.87 -2.65 16.63
C PRO A 163 12.69 -3.11 17.51
N SER A 164 12.96 -4.00 18.44
CA SER A 164 12.04 -4.55 19.44
C SER A 164 11.10 -3.49 20.09
N PRO A 165 9.99 -3.91 20.71
CA PRO A 165 8.70 -3.23 20.68
C PRO A 165 8.71 -1.87 21.38
N THR A 166 8.96 -0.80 20.62
CA THR A 166 8.51 0.53 21.00
C THR A 166 8.19 1.34 19.76
N THR A 167 6.99 1.93 19.76
CA THR A 167 6.55 3.05 18.91
C THR A 167 5.87 2.73 17.58
N CYS A 168 4.55 2.57 17.72
CA CYS A 168 3.43 2.84 16.82
C CYS A 168 3.68 3.82 15.64
N THR A 169 3.27 3.46 14.42
CA THR A 169 2.68 4.39 13.41
C THR A 169 1.85 3.57 12.41
N SER A 170 0.59 3.95 12.13
CA SER A 170 -0.46 3.19 11.36
C SER A 170 -0.32 3.27 9.84
N GLY A 171 -0.87 2.35 8.99
CA GLY A 171 -0.68 2.45 7.52
C GLY A 171 -1.22 1.50 6.46
N TYR A 172 -2.44 1.76 5.94
CA TYR A 172 -3.28 0.98 5.01
C TYR A 172 -3.03 1.06 3.48
N TRP A 173 -3.26 -0.04 2.73
CA TRP A 173 -3.51 -0.25 1.28
C TRP A 173 -4.22 -1.61 1.03
N THR A 174 -4.64 -1.96 -0.20
CA THR A 174 -5.15 -3.31 -0.55
C THR A 174 -4.66 -3.84 -1.92
N ALA A 175 -4.62 -5.16 -2.14
CA ALA A 175 -4.18 -5.83 -3.39
C ALA A 175 -4.99 -7.11 -3.71
N SER A 176 -5.24 -7.43 -4.99
CA SER A 176 -5.81 -8.72 -5.46
C SER A 176 -4.89 -9.47 -6.42
N ARG A 177 -5.04 -10.81 -6.53
CA ARG A 177 -4.35 -11.76 -7.42
C ARG A 177 -5.24 -12.12 -8.61
N ARG A 178 -4.68 -12.06 -9.82
CA ARG A 178 -5.33 -12.66 -11.00
C ARG A 178 -5.29 -14.19 -10.96
N SER A 179 -6.46 -14.82 -11.08
CA SER A 179 -6.56 -16.22 -11.50
C SER A 179 -6.32 -16.33 -13.02
N ARG A 180 -5.32 -17.12 -13.43
CA ARG A 180 -5.15 -17.51 -14.84
C ARG A 180 -6.25 -18.52 -15.19
N ARG A 181 -7.33 -18.06 -15.85
CA ARG A 181 -8.23 -18.95 -16.59
C ARG A 181 -7.45 -19.59 -17.74
N SER A 182 -7.20 -20.89 -17.66
CA SER A 182 -6.73 -21.68 -18.79
C SER A 182 -7.85 -21.77 -19.84
N ARG A 183 -7.69 -21.07 -20.96
CA ARG A 183 -8.32 -21.50 -22.21
C ARG A 183 -7.59 -22.75 -22.67
N ARG A 184 -8.25 -23.91 -22.64
CA ARG A 184 -7.93 -25.01 -23.55
C ARG A 184 -9.15 -25.26 -24.41
N SER A 185 -8.85 -25.27 -25.70
CA SER A 185 -9.69 -25.53 -26.87
C SER A 185 -10.40 -26.87 -26.84
#